data_AF-A0A075I5B9-F1
#
_entry.id   AF-A0A075I5B9-F1
#
_cell.length_a   1.000
_cell.length_b   1.000
_cell.length_c   1.000
_cell.angle_alpha   90.00
_cell.angle_beta   90.00
_cell.angle_gamma   90.00
#
_symmetry.space_group_name_H-M   'P 1'
#
loop_
_entity.id
_entity.type
_entity.pdbx_description
1 polymer ?
#
loop_
_entity_poly.entity_id
_entity_poly.type
_entity_poly.pdbx_seq_one_letter_code
_entity_poly.pdbx_strand_id
1 'polypeptide(L)'
;MPTPIDGKYGPSVSLSILNMFFPVGTNQSLVNQVKNYMKKEREVYNREKFDLVINDGDMGSNVLAKNRGITSLFVTNQYLPRLWKSRSYFYPGVYFVSKQIAKATRILVADSAPPYTICEYNLNFPSNVKDKVTYVGHFSDTKPRDSKPQTDLEKIVKGVDFGYWMRTGNKSTNDITGKKYEDVFHDAGMNRECRIISHAKNDKSIDQVFGKDGNYYSVTEAYEKK
;
A
#
# COMPACT_ATOMS: atom_id res chain seq x y z
N MET A 1 -7.96 9.50 6.10
CA MET A 1 -6.98 9.38 7.21
C MET A 1 -6.16 10.67 7.20
N PRO A 2 -5.89 11.31 8.35
CA PRO A 2 -5.06 12.51 8.36
C PRO A 2 -3.68 12.23 7.77
N THR A 3 -3.11 13.19 7.04
CA THR A 3 -1.76 13.08 6.50
C THR A 3 -0.79 12.77 7.64
N PRO A 4 -0.01 11.67 7.59
CA PRO A 4 0.95 11.37 8.64
C PRO A 4 2.02 12.46 8.72
N ILE A 5 1.94 13.31 9.75
CA ILE A 5 2.95 14.35 9.99
C ILE A 5 4.00 13.80 10.96
N ASP A 6 5.28 13.94 10.59
CA ASP A 6 6.41 13.50 11.41
C ASP A 6 6.39 14.15 12.81
N GLY A 7 6.53 13.30 13.83
CA GLY A 7 6.76 13.68 15.22
C GLY A 7 8.09 13.11 15.74
N LYS A 8 8.31 13.20 17.05
CA LYS A 8 9.57 12.74 17.69
C LYS A 8 9.83 11.23 17.52
N TYR A 9 8.76 10.42 17.54
CA TYR A 9 8.85 8.96 17.48
C TYR A 9 7.88 8.36 16.46
N GLY A 10 7.89 8.88 15.22
CA GLY A 10 6.97 8.47 14.16
C GLY A 10 5.88 9.52 13.96
N PRO A 11 4.78 9.19 13.25
CA PRO A 11 3.73 10.15 12.97
C PRO A 11 3.09 10.67 14.26
N SER A 12 3.08 11.99 14.45
CA SER A 12 2.40 12.63 15.57
C SER A 12 0.90 12.69 15.30
N VAL A 13 0.11 12.05 16.16
CA VAL A 13 -1.36 12.06 16.05
C VAL A 13 -1.90 13.49 16.17
N SER A 14 -1.38 14.29 17.10
CA SER A 14 -1.84 15.66 17.30
C SER A 14 -1.53 16.56 16.09
N LEU A 15 -0.31 16.49 15.55
CA LEU A 15 0.06 17.25 14.36
C LEU A 15 -0.71 16.78 13.12
N SER A 16 -0.95 15.48 13.00
CA SER A 16 -1.72 14.91 11.88
C SER A 16 -3.20 15.35 11.94
N ILE A 17 -3.80 15.39 13.14
CA ILE A 17 -5.16 15.91 13.33
C ILE A 17 -5.21 17.41 13.04
N LEU A 18 -4.25 18.18 13.55
CA LEU A 18 -4.16 19.62 13.28
C LEU A 18 -4.02 19.89 11.77
N ASN A 19 -3.25 19.06 11.06
CA ASN A 19 -3.05 19.15 9.62
C ASN A 19 -4.32 18.89 8.81
N MET A 20 -5.39 18.35 9.42
CA MET A 20 -6.66 18.16 8.73
C MET A 20 -7.20 19.48 8.18
N PHE A 21 -7.13 20.55 8.97
CA PHE A 21 -7.70 21.86 8.65
C PHE A 21 -6.64 22.95 8.45
N PHE A 22 -5.51 22.86 9.15
CA PHE A 22 -4.46 23.88 9.11
C PHE A 22 -3.18 23.35 8.43
N PRO A 23 -2.39 24.21 7.76
CA PRO A 23 -1.06 23.79 7.32
C PRO A 23 -0.18 23.49 8.54
N VAL A 24 0.68 22.46 8.43
CA VAL A 24 1.63 22.09 9.49
C VAL A 24 3.01 21.89 8.87
N GLY A 25 3.96 22.74 9.27
CA GLY A 25 5.28 22.81 8.64
C GLY A 25 5.17 23.19 7.17
N THR A 26 5.77 22.41 6.28
CA THR A 26 5.69 22.60 4.82
C THR A 26 4.45 21.96 4.20
N ASN A 27 3.64 21.22 4.97
CA ASN A 27 2.47 20.52 4.46
C ASN A 27 1.23 21.44 4.43
N GLN A 28 0.58 21.54 3.28
CA GLN A 28 -0.76 22.15 3.19
C GLN A 28 -1.76 21.34 4.04
N SER A 29 -2.90 21.94 4.41
CA SER A 29 -3.94 21.18 5.11
C SER A 29 -4.53 20.09 4.21
N LEU A 30 -4.86 18.94 4.80
CA LEU A 30 -5.42 17.80 4.06
C LEU A 30 -6.68 18.18 3.28
N VAL A 31 -7.57 18.99 3.87
CA VAL A 31 -8.78 19.46 3.20
C VAL A 31 -8.44 20.24 1.93
N ASN A 32 -7.43 21.11 1.97
CA ASN A 32 -7.01 21.88 0.80
C ASN A 32 -6.34 20.99 -0.24
N GLN A 33 -5.53 20.01 0.18
CA GLN A 33 -4.93 19.03 -0.73
C GLN A 33 -6.01 18.24 -1.47
N VAL A 34 -6.99 17.68 -0.75
CA VAL A 34 -8.12 16.94 -1.34
C VAL A 34 -8.94 17.84 -2.26
N LYS A 35 -9.25 19.08 -1.84
CA LYS A 35 -9.99 20.05 -2.67
C LYS A 35 -9.26 20.34 -3.98
N ASN A 36 -7.96 20.60 -3.92
CA ASN A 36 -7.15 20.90 -5.09
C ASN A 36 -7.02 19.68 -6.01
N TYR A 37 -6.84 18.49 -5.45
CA TYR A 37 -6.85 17.23 -6.19
C TYR A 37 -8.18 17.04 -6.94
N MET A 38 -9.30 17.10 -6.21
CA MET A 38 -10.64 16.96 -6.78
C MET A 38 -10.93 18.01 -7.85
N LYS A 39 -10.40 19.24 -7.72
CA LYS A 39 -10.55 20.28 -8.74
C LYS A 39 -9.84 19.88 -10.04
N LYS A 40 -8.58 19.44 -9.95
CA LYS A 40 -7.80 19.00 -11.13
C LYS A 40 -8.43 17.78 -11.79
N GLU A 41 -8.82 16.79 -10.99
CA GLU A 41 -9.49 15.59 -11.50
C GLU A 41 -10.82 15.94 -12.19
N ARG A 42 -11.60 16.88 -11.61
CA ARG A 42 -12.82 17.40 -12.22
C ARG A 42 -12.59 18.01 -13.61
N GLU A 43 -11.48 18.74 -13.79
CA GLU A 43 -11.12 19.34 -15.08
C GLU A 43 -10.87 18.26 -16.14
N VAL A 44 -10.20 17.15 -15.77
CA VAL A 44 -10.01 15.99 -16.66
C VAL A 44 -11.35 15.37 -17.04
N TYR A 45 -12.24 15.10 -16.08
CA TYR A 45 -13.57 14.55 -16.36
C TYR A 45 -14.39 15.43 -17.33
N ASN A 46 -14.30 16.75 -17.18
CA ASN A 46 -15.03 17.68 -18.05
C ASN A 46 -14.45 17.72 -19.48
N ARG A 47 -13.13 17.55 -19.60
CA ARG A 47 -12.42 17.59 -20.89
C ARG A 47 -12.59 16.28 -21.65
N GLU A 48 -12.31 15.15 -21.01
CA GLU A 48 -12.26 13.83 -21.68
C GLU A 48 -13.65 13.20 -21.84
N LYS A 49 -14.63 13.55 -20.99
CA LYS A 49 -16.01 13.03 -21.05
C LYS A 49 -16.10 11.50 -21.08
N PHE A 50 -15.49 10.86 -20.09
CA PHE A 50 -15.47 9.39 -19.98
C PHE A 50 -16.87 8.76 -19.97
N ASP A 51 -17.02 7.65 -20.68
CA ASP A 51 -18.20 6.76 -20.59
C ASP A 51 -18.07 5.73 -19.46
N LEU A 52 -16.83 5.38 -19.10
CA LEU A 52 -16.46 4.38 -18.10
C LEU A 52 -15.19 4.81 -17.36
N VAL A 53 -15.18 4.57 -16.05
CA VAL A 53 -14.00 4.79 -15.21
C VAL A 53 -13.71 3.52 -14.41
N ILE A 54 -12.45 3.08 -14.44
CA ILE A 54 -11.94 1.95 -13.66
C ILE A 54 -10.82 2.48 -12.78
N ASN A 55 -10.87 2.21 -11.47
CA ASN A 55 -9.83 2.65 -10.53
C ASN A 55 -9.67 1.68 -9.36
N ASP A 56 -8.47 1.61 -8.79
CA ASP A 56 -8.07 0.67 -7.72
C ASP A 56 -7.55 1.38 -6.46
N GLY A 57 -8.05 2.59 -6.19
CA GLY A 57 -7.59 3.38 -5.04
C GLY A 57 -8.07 4.83 -5.03
N ASP A 58 -8.47 5.35 -6.19
CA ASP A 58 -8.99 6.71 -6.29
C ASP A 58 -10.50 6.80 -6.00
N MET A 59 -10.79 6.97 -4.73
CA MET A 59 -12.14 7.23 -4.23
C MET A 59 -12.76 8.53 -4.76
N GLY A 60 -11.94 9.53 -5.12
CA GLY A 60 -12.40 10.81 -5.67
C GLY A 60 -13.12 10.62 -7.01
N SER A 61 -12.54 9.77 -7.85
CA SER A 61 -13.11 9.35 -9.13
C SER A 61 -14.52 8.78 -9.00
N ASN A 62 -14.77 7.91 -8.01
CA ASN A 62 -16.12 7.35 -7.78
C ASN A 62 -17.15 8.45 -7.49
N VAL A 63 -16.76 9.52 -6.79
CA VAL A 63 -17.64 10.67 -6.52
C VAL A 63 -17.90 11.45 -7.81
N LEU A 64 -16.85 11.73 -8.59
CA LEU A 64 -16.95 12.53 -9.82
C LEU A 64 -17.75 11.82 -10.90
N ALA A 65 -17.57 10.51 -11.07
CA ALA A 65 -18.33 9.67 -11.98
C ALA A 65 -19.80 9.60 -11.59
N LYS A 66 -20.10 9.32 -10.31
CA LYS A 66 -21.48 9.28 -9.80
C LYS A 66 -22.22 10.60 -10.04
N ASN A 67 -21.58 11.74 -9.78
CA ASN A 67 -22.19 13.05 -9.97
C ASN A 67 -22.49 13.40 -11.44
N ARG A 68 -21.95 12.63 -12.39
CA ARG A 68 -22.14 12.80 -13.84
C ARG A 68 -22.95 11.68 -14.47
N GLY A 69 -23.40 10.69 -13.70
CA GLY A 69 -24.06 9.50 -14.24
C GLY A 69 -23.12 8.59 -15.06
N ILE A 70 -21.80 8.68 -14.86
CA ILE A 70 -20.81 7.85 -15.55
C ILE A 70 -20.66 6.52 -14.80
N THR A 71 -20.51 5.42 -15.56
CA THR A 71 -20.27 4.10 -14.96
C THR A 71 -18.89 4.06 -14.31
N SER A 72 -18.84 3.64 -13.04
CA SER A 72 -17.61 3.55 -12.26
C SER A 72 -17.41 2.14 -11.71
N LEU A 73 -16.27 1.52 -12.02
CA LEU A 73 -15.84 0.22 -11.53
C LEU A 73 -14.68 0.43 -10.55
N PHE A 74 -14.90 0.05 -9.29
CA PHE A 74 -13.87 0.14 -8.26
C PHE A 74 -13.26 -1.23 -8.00
N VAL A 75 -11.97 -1.39 -8.30
CA VAL A 75 -11.22 -2.63 -8.05
C VAL A 75 -10.66 -2.60 -6.64
N THR A 76 -10.85 -3.67 -5.87
CA THR A 76 -10.35 -3.70 -4.49
C THR A 76 -10.09 -5.09 -3.95
N ASN A 77 -9.20 -5.15 -2.97
CA ASN A 77 -8.97 -6.29 -2.08
C ASN A 77 -9.35 -5.96 -0.62
N GLN A 78 -9.94 -4.78 -0.36
CA GLN A 78 -10.25 -4.30 0.99
C GLN A 78 -11.56 -3.49 1.01
N TYR A 79 -12.49 -3.88 1.88
CA TYR A 79 -13.70 -3.11 2.15
C TYR A 79 -14.11 -3.27 3.61
N LEU A 80 -14.13 -2.17 4.37
CA LEU A 80 -14.35 -2.19 5.82
C LEU A 80 -13.47 -3.23 6.54
N PRO A 81 -12.14 -3.22 6.36
CA PRO A 81 -11.27 -4.22 6.98
C PRO A 81 -11.40 -4.20 8.51
N ARG A 82 -11.39 -5.39 9.12
CA ARG A 82 -11.37 -5.54 10.58
C ARG A 82 -9.99 -5.16 11.09
N LEU A 83 -9.93 -4.14 11.94
CA LEU A 83 -8.66 -3.69 12.52
C LEU A 83 -8.31 -4.58 13.71
N TRP A 84 -7.11 -5.18 13.70
CA TRP A 84 -6.60 -6.07 14.76
C TRP A 84 -6.48 -5.37 16.13
N LYS A 85 -6.24 -4.05 16.13
CA LYS A 85 -6.25 -3.25 17.36
C LYS A 85 -7.57 -2.49 17.50
N SER A 86 -8.19 -2.58 18.68
CA SER A 86 -9.45 -1.94 19.10
C SER A 86 -9.39 -0.41 19.23
N ARG A 87 -8.58 0.25 18.39
CA ARG A 87 -8.43 1.69 18.42
C ARG A 87 -9.58 2.32 17.64
N SER A 88 -10.65 2.60 18.37
CA SER A 88 -11.91 3.19 17.89
C SER A 88 -11.70 4.40 16.98
N TYR A 89 -10.65 5.20 17.19
CA TYR A 89 -10.35 6.39 16.40
C TYR A 89 -9.97 6.12 14.93
N PHE A 90 -9.66 4.88 14.52
CA PHE A 90 -9.45 4.54 13.11
C PHE A 90 -10.76 4.28 12.35
N TYR A 91 -11.81 3.86 13.04
CA TYR A 91 -13.09 3.47 12.43
C TYR A 91 -13.78 4.60 11.65
N PRO A 92 -13.77 5.88 12.09
CA PRO A 92 -14.32 6.97 11.28
C PRO A 92 -13.66 7.08 9.90
N GLY A 93 -12.34 6.89 9.82
CA GLY A 93 -11.61 6.92 8.56
C GLY A 93 -11.96 5.74 7.66
N VAL A 94 -12.01 4.52 8.22
CA VAL A 94 -12.40 3.30 7.51
C VAL A 94 -13.83 3.45 6.94
N TYR A 95 -14.76 3.97 7.73
CA TYR A 95 -16.14 4.18 7.32
C TYR A 95 -16.29 5.28 6.26
N PHE A 96 -15.50 6.35 6.37
CA PHE A 96 -15.48 7.40 5.35
C PHE A 96 -15.01 6.84 3.99
N VAL A 97 -13.92 6.05 4.01
CA VAL A 97 -13.35 5.39 2.82
C VAL A 97 -14.37 4.44 2.20
N SER A 98 -14.98 3.54 2.99
CA SER A 98 -15.97 2.60 2.48
C SER A 98 -17.18 3.29 1.86
N LYS A 99 -17.62 4.42 2.43
CA LYS A 99 -18.69 5.25 1.84
C LYS A 99 -18.33 5.81 0.47
N GLN A 100 -17.06 6.17 0.24
CA GLN A 100 -16.64 6.64 -1.10
C GLN A 100 -16.51 5.48 -2.08
N ILE A 101 -16.02 4.32 -1.64
CA ILE A 101 -15.97 3.10 -2.45
C ILE A 101 -17.39 2.69 -2.90
N ALA A 102 -18.36 2.71 -1.98
CA ALA A 102 -19.76 2.35 -2.26
C ALA A 102 -20.48 3.27 -3.27
N LYS A 103 -19.89 4.41 -3.64
CA LYS A 103 -20.39 5.29 -4.71
C LYS A 103 -20.13 4.74 -6.11
N ALA A 104 -19.21 3.79 -6.27
CA ALA A 104 -19.02 3.10 -7.53
C ALA A 104 -20.32 2.38 -7.97
N THR A 105 -20.44 2.20 -9.29
CA THR A 105 -21.54 1.44 -9.90
C THR A 105 -21.38 -0.05 -9.60
N ARG A 106 -20.15 -0.56 -9.70
CA ARG A 106 -19.77 -1.92 -9.30
C ARG A 106 -18.46 -1.90 -8.51
N ILE A 107 -18.31 -2.86 -7.62
CA ILE A 107 -17.08 -3.13 -6.87
C ILE A 107 -16.55 -4.47 -7.36
N LEU A 108 -15.35 -4.47 -7.91
CA LEU A 108 -14.69 -5.65 -8.43
C LEU A 108 -13.68 -6.14 -7.40
N VAL A 109 -13.85 -7.36 -6.92
CA VAL A 109 -12.89 -8.01 -6.03
C VAL A 109 -11.89 -8.77 -6.89
N ALA A 110 -10.64 -8.31 -6.87
CA ALA A 110 -9.51 -8.89 -7.62
C ALA A 110 -8.98 -10.16 -6.93
N ASP A 111 -9.87 -11.10 -6.65
CA ASP A 111 -9.60 -12.35 -5.97
C ASP A 111 -10.61 -13.42 -6.42
N SER A 112 -10.33 -14.67 -6.10
CA SER A 112 -11.23 -15.79 -6.32
C SER A 112 -12.49 -15.64 -5.48
N ALA A 113 -13.63 -16.08 -6.01
CA ALA A 113 -14.88 -16.11 -5.26
C ALA A 113 -14.77 -17.07 -4.05
N PRO A 114 -15.58 -16.87 -3.00
CA PRO A 114 -15.66 -17.81 -1.88
C PRO A 114 -15.96 -19.24 -2.36
N PRO A 115 -15.35 -20.27 -1.74
CA PRO A 115 -14.55 -20.24 -0.50
C PRO A 115 -13.05 -19.98 -0.71
N TYR A 116 -12.60 -19.61 -1.92
CA TYR A 116 -11.18 -19.51 -2.26
C TYR A 116 -10.60 -18.08 -2.15
N THR A 117 -11.34 -17.16 -1.53
CA THR A 117 -10.95 -15.76 -1.40
C THR A 117 -9.81 -15.60 -0.40
N ILE A 118 -8.63 -15.22 -0.88
CA ILE A 118 -7.45 -15.00 -0.05
C ILE A 118 -7.65 -13.78 0.87
N CYS A 119 -8.25 -12.70 0.36
CA CYS A 119 -8.45 -11.46 1.10
C CYS A 119 -9.75 -11.42 1.93
N GLU A 120 -10.40 -12.55 2.22
CA GLU A 120 -11.72 -12.61 2.85
C GLU A 120 -11.84 -11.78 4.13
N TYR A 121 -10.80 -11.81 4.99
CA TYR A 121 -10.77 -11.10 6.26
C TYR A 121 -10.85 -9.57 6.10
N ASN A 122 -10.42 -9.06 4.95
CA ASN A 122 -10.42 -7.63 4.63
C ASN A 122 -11.71 -7.18 3.93
N LEU A 123 -12.62 -8.09 3.59
CA LEU A 123 -13.83 -7.84 2.79
C LEU A 123 -15.10 -8.01 3.64
N ASN A 124 -15.54 -6.92 4.28
CA ASN A 124 -16.73 -6.91 5.15
C ASN A 124 -17.86 -6.10 4.50
N PHE A 125 -18.46 -6.63 3.43
CA PHE A 125 -19.52 -5.95 2.68
C PHE A 125 -20.89 -6.00 3.41
N PRO A 126 -21.51 -4.85 3.73
CA PRO A 126 -22.87 -4.80 4.25
C PRO A 126 -23.88 -5.16 3.15
N SER A 127 -25.08 -5.60 3.55
CA SER A 127 -26.13 -6.08 2.64
C SER A 127 -26.49 -5.10 1.53
N ASN A 128 -26.48 -3.80 1.81
CA ASN A 128 -26.79 -2.73 0.87
C ASN A 128 -25.70 -2.43 -0.19
N VAL A 129 -24.58 -3.15 -0.14
CA VAL A 129 -23.48 -3.02 -1.11
C VAL A 129 -23.19 -4.34 -1.82
N LYS A 130 -23.59 -5.48 -1.25
CA LYS A 130 -23.31 -6.83 -1.79
C LYS A 130 -23.79 -7.01 -3.23
N ASP A 131 -24.93 -6.40 -3.59
CA ASP A 131 -25.50 -6.42 -4.93
C ASP A 131 -24.58 -5.78 -5.98
N LYS A 132 -23.65 -4.91 -5.56
CA LYS A 132 -22.67 -4.27 -6.43
C LYS A 132 -21.36 -5.03 -6.56
N VAL A 133 -21.14 -6.05 -5.73
CA VAL A 133 -19.85 -6.74 -5.61
C VAL A 133 -19.77 -7.90 -6.60
N THR A 134 -18.70 -7.94 -7.38
CA THR A 134 -18.39 -9.04 -8.30
C THR A 134 -16.96 -9.49 -8.06
N TYR A 135 -16.76 -10.78 -7.82
CA TYR A 135 -15.42 -11.39 -7.79
C TYR A 135 -14.98 -11.63 -9.24
N VAL A 136 -13.83 -11.07 -9.62
CA VAL A 136 -13.32 -11.13 -11.00
C VAL A 136 -12.11 -12.05 -11.15
N GLY A 137 -11.72 -12.75 -10.07
CA GLY A 137 -10.53 -13.58 -10.06
C GLY A 137 -9.25 -12.75 -9.92
N HIS A 138 -8.11 -13.41 -10.14
CA HIS A 138 -6.80 -12.77 -10.10
C HIS A 138 -6.40 -12.27 -11.49
N PHE A 139 -5.73 -11.12 -11.54
CA PHE A 139 -5.13 -10.60 -12.76
C PHE A 139 -3.70 -11.15 -12.92
N SER A 140 -3.56 -12.39 -13.40
CA SER A 140 -2.25 -12.93 -13.81
C SER A 140 -1.97 -12.63 -15.28
N ASP A 141 -0.72 -12.29 -15.60
CA ASP A 141 -0.27 -12.25 -16.98
C ASP A 141 -0.34 -13.67 -17.57
N THR A 142 -0.99 -13.81 -18.72
CA THR A 142 -1.07 -15.09 -19.46
C THR A 142 0.15 -15.28 -20.36
N LYS A 143 1.01 -14.26 -20.48
CA LYS A 143 2.24 -14.38 -21.24
C LYS A 143 3.16 -15.40 -20.57
N PRO A 144 3.63 -16.42 -21.31
CA PRO A 144 4.77 -17.20 -20.83
C PRO A 144 5.89 -16.20 -20.56
N ARG A 145 6.34 -16.17 -19.31
CA ARG A 145 7.39 -15.26 -18.87
C ARG A 145 8.62 -15.60 -19.71
N ASP A 146 8.97 -14.74 -20.68
CA ASP A 146 10.23 -14.88 -21.41
C ASP A 146 11.32 -15.08 -20.37
N SER A 147 12.10 -16.16 -20.52
CA SER A 147 13.14 -16.54 -19.58
C SER A 147 14.28 -15.54 -19.67
N LYS A 148 14.08 -14.35 -19.11
CA LYS A 148 15.20 -13.46 -18.80
C LYS A 148 16.16 -14.26 -17.94
N PRO A 149 17.48 -14.16 -18.18
CA PRO A 149 18.46 -14.74 -17.28
C PRO A 149 18.14 -14.31 -15.85
N GLN A 150 18.19 -15.25 -14.90
CA GLN A 150 17.97 -14.92 -13.49
C GLN A 150 18.95 -13.81 -13.09
N THR A 151 18.46 -12.82 -12.38
CA THR A 151 19.29 -11.79 -11.73
C THR A 151 20.14 -12.43 -10.63
N ASP A 152 21.23 -11.78 -10.24
CA ASP A 152 22.11 -12.31 -9.19
C ASP A 152 21.39 -12.42 -7.83
N LEU A 153 20.47 -11.50 -7.53
CA LEU A 153 19.59 -11.60 -6.37
C LEU A 153 18.71 -12.86 -6.45
N GLU A 154 18.05 -13.10 -7.59
CA GLU A 154 17.22 -14.29 -7.79
C GLU A 154 18.04 -15.58 -7.65
N LYS A 155 19.31 -15.58 -8.05
CA LYS A 155 20.21 -16.72 -7.86
C LYS A 155 20.58 -16.92 -6.40
N ILE A 156 20.87 -15.85 -5.64
CA ILE A 156 21.22 -15.91 -4.21
C ILE A 156 20.06 -16.47 -3.39
N VAL A 157 18.83 -16.03 -3.66
CA VAL A 157 17.65 -16.41 -2.85
C VAL A 157 17.05 -17.75 -3.29
N LYS A 158 17.55 -18.34 -4.37
CA LYS A 158 17.02 -19.58 -4.93
C LYS A 158 17.27 -20.75 -3.98
N GLY A 159 16.17 -21.35 -3.51
CA GLY A 159 16.24 -22.51 -2.60
C GLY A 159 16.68 -22.16 -1.17
N VAL A 160 16.65 -20.87 -0.81
CA VAL A 160 16.95 -20.38 0.53
C VAL A 160 15.64 -19.92 1.16
N ASP A 161 15.37 -20.35 2.39
CA ASP A 161 14.29 -19.77 3.18
C ASP A 161 14.75 -18.41 3.73
N PHE A 162 13.97 -17.37 3.46
CA PHE A 162 14.27 -16.01 3.92
C PHE A 162 13.05 -15.30 4.49
N GLY A 163 13.26 -14.53 5.54
CA GLY A 163 12.27 -13.58 6.03
C GLY A 163 12.22 -12.33 5.14
N TYR A 164 11.03 -11.86 4.79
CA TYR A 164 10.84 -10.61 4.06
C TYR A 164 10.42 -9.47 4.99
N TRP A 165 11.13 -8.35 4.89
CA TRP A 165 10.92 -7.16 5.69
C TRP A 165 10.82 -5.92 4.78
N MET A 166 9.98 -4.96 5.14
CA MET A 166 9.72 -3.79 4.31
C MET A 166 9.82 -2.52 5.14
N ARG A 167 10.70 -1.60 4.72
CA ARG A 167 10.86 -0.26 5.30
C ARG A 167 10.21 0.78 4.41
N THR A 168 9.02 1.24 4.80
CA THR A 168 8.27 2.27 4.08
C THR A 168 7.83 3.41 5.01
N GLY A 169 7.30 4.48 4.43
CA GLY A 169 6.81 5.64 5.16
C GLY A 169 7.78 6.81 5.18
N ASN A 170 7.37 7.88 5.87
CA ASN A 170 8.15 9.10 6.05
C ASN A 170 9.44 8.83 6.87
N LYS A 171 10.34 9.82 6.90
CA LYS A 171 11.68 9.65 7.47
C LYS A 171 11.63 9.11 8.90
N SER A 172 10.80 9.71 9.77
CA SER A 172 10.73 9.29 11.18
C SER A 172 10.21 7.85 11.34
N THR A 173 9.20 7.45 10.55
CA THR A 173 8.67 6.08 10.56
C THR A 173 9.71 5.08 10.07
N ASN A 174 10.43 5.43 9.00
CA ASN A 174 11.46 4.58 8.42
C ASN A 174 12.64 4.38 9.38
N ASP A 175 13.06 5.45 10.06
CA ASP A 175 14.19 5.41 11.01
C ASP A 175 13.84 4.54 12.23
N ILE A 176 12.64 4.65 12.77
CA ILE A 176 12.21 3.87 13.94
C ILE A 176 11.93 2.42 13.57
N THR A 177 11.29 2.17 12.43
CA THR A 177 11.09 0.81 11.92
C THR A 177 12.44 0.14 11.68
N GLY A 178 13.39 0.88 11.09
CA GLY A 178 14.77 0.44 10.94
C GLY A 178 15.41 0.05 12.26
N LYS A 179 15.38 0.93 13.27
CA LYS A 179 15.92 0.62 14.60
C LYS A 179 15.31 -0.62 15.22
N LYS A 180 13.98 -0.76 15.17
CA LYS A 180 13.30 -1.96 15.70
C LYS A 180 13.67 -3.23 14.96
N TYR A 181 13.86 -3.14 13.65
CA TYR A 181 14.33 -4.27 12.86
C TYR A 181 15.75 -4.64 13.27
N GLU A 182 16.65 -3.66 13.39
CA GLU A 182 18.01 -3.90 13.89
C GLU A 182 17.99 -4.55 15.29
N ASP A 183 17.19 -4.05 16.23
CA ASP A 183 17.09 -4.64 17.57
C ASP A 183 16.71 -6.13 17.51
N VAL A 184 15.77 -6.51 16.63
CA VAL A 184 15.38 -7.91 16.40
C VAL A 184 16.50 -8.69 15.71
N PHE A 185 17.19 -8.09 14.75
CA PHE A 185 18.26 -8.73 13.98
C PHE A 185 19.51 -9.04 14.82
N HIS A 186 19.71 -8.34 15.94
CA HIS A 186 20.76 -8.61 16.91
C HIS A 186 20.37 -9.67 17.95
N ASP A 187 19.13 -10.17 17.95
CA ASP A 187 18.75 -11.31 18.78
C ASP A 187 19.53 -12.56 18.35
N ALA A 188 20.05 -13.31 19.32
CA ALA A 188 20.83 -14.53 19.09
C ALA A 188 20.05 -15.56 18.26
N GLY A 189 18.73 -15.59 18.36
CA GLY A 189 17.85 -16.46 17.55
C GLY A 189 17.86 -16.12 16.05
N MET A 190 18.24 -14.90 15.68
CA MET A 190 18.21 -14.40 14.30
C MET A 190 19.56 -14.51 13.56
N ASN A 191 20.59 -15.04 14.22
CA ASN A 191 21.96 -15.11 13.66
C ASN A 191 22.10 -16.07 12.47
N ARG A 192 21.19 -17.04 12.32
CA ARG A 192 21.20 -18.03 11.24
C ARG A 192 20.16 -17.76 10.16
N GLU A 193 19.32 -16.74 10.35
CA GLU A 193 18.20 -16.44 9.47
C GLU A 193 18.62 -15.55 8.30
N CYS A 194 18.29 -15.98 7.08
CA CYS A 194 18.42 -15.15 5.89
C CYS A 194 17.24 -14.17 5.82
N ARG A 195 17.51 -12.94 5.37
CA ARG A 195 16.51 -11.88 5.35
C ARG A 195 16.69 -10.95 4.15
N ILE A 196 15.57 -10.53 3.57
CA ILE A 196 15.51 -9.51 2.51
C ILE A 196 14.80 -8.29 3.09
N ILE A 197 15.45 -7.14 3.02
CA ILE A 197 14.91 -5.87 3.47
C ILE A 197 14.71 -4.99 2.25
N SER A 198 13.46 -4.69 1.95
CA SER A 198 13.13 -3.73 0.88
C SER A 198 12.96 -2.34 1.47
N HIS A 199 13.47 -1.35 0.74
CA HIS A 199 13.29 0.05 1.06
C HIS A 199 12.43 0.65 -0.05
N ALA A 200 11.33 1.33 0.29
CA ALA A 200 10.51 2.03 -0.70
C ALA A 200 11.19 3.33 -1.18
N LYS A 201 12.43 3.22 -1.66
CA LYS A 201 13.31 4.30 -2.12
C LYS A 201 13.95 3.88 -3.43
N ASN A 202 13.99 4.80 -4.39
CA ASN A 202 14.70 4.60 -5.64
C ASN A 202 16.17 5.05 -5.50
N ASP A 203 16.93 4.30 -4.72
CA ASP A 203 18.35 4.54 -4.44
C ASP A 203 19.09 3.21 -4.65
N LYS A 204 20.04 3.16 -5.58
CA LYS A 204 20.80 1.92 -5.84
C LYS A 204 21.90 1.67 -4.83
N SER A 205 22.31 2.69 -4.07
CA SER A 205 23.42 2.55 -3.11
C SER A 205 23.08 1.63 -1.93
N ILE A 206 21.79 1.40 -1.69
CA ILE A 206 21.28 0.51 -0.64
C ILE A 206 21.14 -0.95 -1.10
N ASP A 207 21.35 -1.25 -2.38
CA ASP A 207 21.30 -2.61 -2.92
C ASP A 207 22.57 -3.38 -2.53
N GLN A 208 22.59 -3.87 -1.30
CA GLN A 208 23.77 -4.51 -0.69
C GLN A 208 23.39 -5.77 0.08
N VAL A 209 24.37 -6.65 0.24
CA VAL A 209 24.28 -7.88 1.05
C VAL A 209 25.19 -7.73 2.26
N PHE A 210 24.62 -7.89 3.45
CA PHE A 210 25.39 -7.94 4.69
C PHE A 210 25.86 -9.38 4.93
N GLY A 211 27.18 -9.58 4.86
CA GLY A 211 27.83 -10.89 5.03
C GLY A 211 27.92 -11.32 6.49
N LYS A 212 28.12 -12.63 6.71
CA LYS A 212 28.35 -13.20 8.05
C LYS A 212 29.66 -12.73 8.70
N ASP A 213 30.57 -12.20 7.90
CA ASP A 213 31.82 -11.59 8.31
C ASP A 213 31.66 -10.13 8.77
N GLY A 214 30.43 -9.58 8.71
CA GLY A 214 30.12 -8.21 9.11
C GLY A 214 30.41 -7.16 8.05
N ASN A 215 30.76 -7.57 6.82
CA ASN A 215 31.03 -6.65 5.72
C ASN A 215 29.82 -6.51 4.79
N TYR A 216 29.79 -5.41 4.03
CA TYR A 216 28.80 -5.17 2.99
C TYR A 216 29.36 -5.49 1.61
N TYR A 217 28.54 -6.12 0.79
CA TYR A 217 28.88 -6.53 -0.57
C TYR A 217 27.82 -6.03 -1.54
N SER A 218 28.20 -5.76 -2.78
CA SER A 218 27.20 -5.70 -3.85
C SER A 218 26.53 -7.07 -4.04
N VAL A 219 25.33 -7.08 -4.61
CA VAL A 219 24.60 -8.32 -4.88
C VAL A 219 25.42 -9.28 -5.78
N THR A 220 26.11 -8.74 -6.77
CA THR A 220 26.96 -9.54 -7.66
C THR A 220 28.17 -10.11 -6.92
N GLU A 221 28.89 -9.32 -6.13
CA GLU A 221 30.03 -9.82 -5.34
C GLU A 221 29.60 -10.92 -4.35
N ALA A 222 28.45 -10.73 -3.69
CA ALA A 222 27.92 -11.74 -2.75
C ALA A 222 27.56 -13.05 -3.46
N TYR A 223 27.01 -12.98 -4.67
CA TYR A 223 26.73 -14.17 -5.48
C TYR A 223 28.02 -14.90 -5.90
N GLU A 224 29.05 -14.14 -6.31
CA GLU A 224 30.33 -14.69 -6.76
C GLU A 224 31.16 -15.29 -5.61
N LYS A 225 31.06 -14.72 -4.40
CA LYS A 225 31.86 -15.14 -3.23
C LYS A 225 31.46 -16.49 -2.62
N LYS A 226 30.22 -16.96 -2.84
CA LYS A 226 29.61 -18.16 -2.25
C LYS A 226 30.04 -18.48 -0.80
#